data_AF-A0A0G4FPJ9-F1
#
_entry.id   AF-A0A0G4FPJ9-F1
#
_cell.length_a   1.000
_cell.length_b   1.000
_cell.length_c   1.000
_cell.angle_alpha   90.00
_cell.angle_beta   90.00
_cell.angle_gamma   90.00
#
_symmetry.space_group_name_H-M   'P 1'
#
loop_
_entity.id
_entity.type
_entity.pdbx_description
1 polymer ?
#
loop_
_entity_poly.entity_id
_entity_poly.type
_entity_poly.pdbx_seq_one_letter_code
_entity_poly.pdbx_strand_id
1 'polypeptide(L)'
;MRSTVLLVGGIVILVHAGHVIMQQRKSKQMASASDSFISLEVYLQVLVGVLMALVGGVEQAGLLKPIRTRDQPKTPWDSLHERINFRVYSHRSRYLQPRGTGAPSLI
;
A
#
# COMPACT_ATOMS: atom_id res chain seq x y z
N MET A 1 2.61 -9.01 1.87
CA MET A 1 2.53 -9.57 3.24
C MET A 1 3.80 -9.35 4.04
N ARG A 2 5.01 -9.66 3.52
CA ARG A 2 6.28 -9.41 4.23
C ARG A 2 6.52 -7.93 4.62
N SER A 3 6.39 -7.00 3.68
CA SER A 3 6.58 -5.56 3.90
C SER A 3 5.61 -4.97 4.94
N THR A 4 4.35 -5.41 4.92
CA THR A 4 3.33 -4.99 5.89
C THR A 4 3.67 -5.43 7.32
N VAL A 5 4.18 -6.65 7.49
CA VAL A 5 4.59 -7.16 8.81
C VAL A 5 5.78 -6.35 9.34
N LEU A 6 6.75 -6.00 8.49
CA LEU A 6 7.90 -5.17 8.88
C LEU A 6 7.47 -3.76 9.28
N LEU A 7 6.59 -3.12 8.51
CA LEU A 7 6.07 -1.80 8.80
C LEU A 7 5.30 -1.78 10.13
N VAL A 8 4.31 -2.66 10.27
CA VAL A 8 3.47 -2.72 11.47
C VAL A 8 4.31 -3.11 12.70
N GLY A 9 5.22 -4.08 12.55
CA GLY A 9 6.14 -4.47 13.62
C GLY A 9 7.03 -3.31 14.07
N GLY A 10 7.61 -2.56 13.12
CA GLY A 10 8.42 -1.37 13.43
C GLY A 10 7.63 -0.29 14.18
N ILE A 11 6.39 -0.02 13.77
CA ILE A 11 5.50 0.93 14.45
C ILE A 11 5.20 0.46 15.88
N VAL A 12 4.88 -0.82 16.08
CA VAL A 12 4.59 -1.36 17.42
C VAL A 12 5.81 -1.23 18.34
N ILE A 13 7.01 -1.53 17.84
CA ILE A 13 8.26 -1.37 18.60
C ILE A 13 8.49 0.09 18.98
N LEU A 14 8.24 1.04 18.07
CA LEU A 14 8.39 2.47 18.34
C LEU A 14 7.40 2.97 19.39
N VAL A 15 6.14 2.54 19.31
CA VAL A 15 5.12 2.88 20.32
C VAL A 15 5.53 2.33 21.69
N HIS A 16 6.00 1.09 21.74
CA HIS A 16 6.48 0.47 22.97
C HIS A 16 7.68 1.24 23.55
N ALA A 17 8.68 1.56 22.74
CA ALA A 17 9.84 2.33 23.16
C ALA A 17 9.43 3.73 23.67
N GLY A 18 8.48 4.39 23.01
CA GLY A 18 7.92 5.67 23.45
C GLY A 18 7.28 5.58 24.84
N HIS A 19 6.52 4.51 25.08
CA HIS A 19 5.93 4.26 26.40
C HIS A 19 6.99 4.06 27.49
N VAL A 20 8.05 3.29 27.20
CA VAL A 20 9.18 3.09 28.14
C VAL A 20 9.89 4.41 28.44
N ILE A 21 10.15 5.26 27.43
CA ILE A 21 10.75 6.59 27.64
C ILE A 21 9.88 7.45 28.56
N MET A 22 8.56 7.45 28.35
CA MET A 22 7.65 8.21 29.21
C MET A 22 7.68 7.70 30.66
N GLN A 23 7.73 6.39 30.86
CA GLN A 23 7.86 5.81 32.20
C GLN A 23 9.19 6.19 32.87
N GLN A 24 10.30 6.08 32.15
CA GLN A 24 11.63 6.48 32.65
C GLN A 24 11.70 7.96 33.00
N ARG A 25 11.06 8.83 32.21
CA ARG A 25 10.98 10.26 32.51
C ARG A 25 10.19 10.52 33.78
N LYS A 26 9.02 9.87 33.94
CA LYS A 26 8.19 10.00 35.14
C LYS A 26 8.94 9.53 36.39
N SER A 27 9.61 8.37 36.33
CA SER A 27 10.35 7.84 37.48
C SER A 27 11.52 8.74 37.88
N LYS A 28 12.26 9.30 36.90
CA LYS A 28 13.35 10.25 37.17
C LYS A 28 12.86 11.56 37.75
N GLN A 29 11.74 12.07 37.26
CA GLN A 29 11.11 13.27 37.79
C GLN A 29 10.69 13.09 39.26
N MET A 30 10.14 11.93 39.62
CA MET A 30 9.79 11.60 41.01
C MET A 30 11.02 11.43 41.91
N ALA A 31 12.13 10.94 41.36
CA ALA A 31 13.38 10.77 42.10
C ALA A 31 14.23 12.05 42.20
N SER A 32 13.77 13.19 41.67
CA SER A 32 14.53 14.44 41.57
C SER A 32 15.92 14.27 40.93
N ALA A 33 16.10 13.24 40.10
CA ALA A 33 17.36 12.97 39.43
C ALA A 33 17.53 13.95 38.26
N SER A 34 18.62 14.72 38.27
CA SER A 34 18.95 15.69 37.20
C SER A 34 19.45 15.04 35.90
N ASP A 35 19.60 13.72 35.90
CA ASP A 35 20.31 13.01 34.85
C ASP A 35 19.42 12.72 33.64
N SER A 36 19.68 13.42 32.55
CA SER A 36 18.86 13.42 31.33
C SER A 36 19.12 12.24 30.39
N PHE A 37 20.04 11.34 30.74
CA PHE A 37 20.42 10.22 29.87
C PHE A 37 19.30 9.18 29.72
N ILE A 38 19.04 8.76 28.49
CA ILE A 38 18.11 7.65 28.21
C ILE A 38 18.91 6.34 28.28
N SER A 39 18.28 5.25 28.73
CA SER A 39 18.95 3.94 28.74
C SER A 39 19.35 3.54 27.32
N LEU A 40 20.57 3.01 27.16
CA LEU A 40 21.11 2.56 25.87
C LEU A 40 20.20 1.51 25.21
N GLU A 41 19.56 0.66 26.01
CA GLU A 41 18.62 -0.36 25.53
C GLU A 41 17.45 0.26 24.76
N VAL A 42 16.87 1.33 25.31
CA VAL A 42 15.74 2.04 24.70
C VAL A 42 16.18 2.74 23.43
N TYR A 43 17.40 3.29 23.42
CA TYR A 43 17.98 3.88 22.23
C TYR A 43 18.13 2.85 21.08
N LEU A 44 18.65 1.66 21.39
CA LEU A 44 18.77 0.58 20.41
C LEU A 44 17.40 0.08 19.93
N GLN A 45 16.41 0.01 20.82
CA GLN A 45 15.06 -0.39 20.47
C GLN A 45 14.40 0.58 19.48
N VAL A 46 14.56 1.89 19.69
CA VAL A 46 14.09 2.91 18.74
C VAL A 46 14.81 2.77 17.41
N LEU A 47 16.13 2.59 17.42
CA LEU A 47 16.92 2.43 16.19
C LEU A 47 16.44 1.25 15.34
N VAL A 48 16.23 0.09 15.96
CA VAL A 48 15.71 -1.10 15.27
C VAL A 48 14.29 -0.87 14.75
N GLY A 49 13.42 -0.25 15.57
CA GLY A 49 12.05 0.08 15.17
C GLY A 49 11.99 1.01 13.95
N VAL A 50 12.84 2.04 13.92
CA VAL A 50 12.95 2.97 12.77
C VAL A 50 13.43 2.22 11.53
N LEU A 51 14.48 1.42 11.63
CA LEU A 51 15.02 0.68 10.49
C LEU A 51 13.98 -0.29 9.89
N MET A 52 13.26 -1.02 10.74
CA MET A 52 12.19 -1.91 10.27
C MET A 52 11.05 -1.15 9.58
N ALA A 53 10.59 -0.05 10.18
CA ALA A 53 9.52 0.77 9.61
C ALA A 53 9.94 1.37 8.25
N LEU A 54 11.19 1.80 8.13
CA LEU A 54 11.72 2.40 6.90
C LEU A 54 11.84 1.37 5.78
N VAL A 55 12.37 0.18 6.07
CA VAL A 55 12.44 -0.92 5.09
C VAL A 55 11.04 -1.34 4.64
N GLY A 56 10.11 -1.54 5.58
CA GLY A 56 8.73 -1.90 5.26
C GLY A 56 8.02 -0.83 4.43
N GLY A 57 8.24 0.45 4.74
CA GLY A 57 7.64 1.58 4.03
C GLY A 57 8.17 1.73 2.61
N VAL A 58 9.48 1.58 2.39
CA VAL A 58 10.08 1.65 1.06
C VAL A 58 9.59 0.49 0.18
N GLU A 59 9.51 -0.72 0.71
CA GLU A 59 8.95 -1.85 -0.05
C GLU A 59 7.47 -1.65 -0.38
N GLN A 60 6.70 -1.01 0.50
CA GLN A 60 5.27 -0.75 0.28
C GLN A 60 5.00 0.41 -0.69
N ALA A 61 5.89 1.41 -0.76
CA ALA A 61 5.80 2.50 -1.72
C ALA A 61 5.82 2.00 -3.19
N GLY A 62 6.33 0.79 -3.41
CA GLY A 62 6.33 0.14 -4.70
C GLY A 62 7.35 0.74 -5.66
N LEU A 63 7.38 0.19 -6.87
CA LEU A 63 8.27 0.65 -7.92
C LEU A 63 7.67 1.85 -8.65
N LEU A 64 8.50 2.84 -8.94
CA LEU A 64 8.14 3.95 -9.80
C LEU A 64 7.76 3.41 -11.18
N LYS A 65 6.60 3.84 -11.70
CA LYS A 65 6.14 3.44 -13.03
C LYS A 65 7.13 3.96 -14.08
N PRO A 66 7.62 3.12 -15.01
CA PRO A 66 8.57 3.56 -16.03
C PRO A 66 7.93 4.62 -16.94
N ILE A 67 8.66 5.72 -17.18
CA ILE A 67 8.22 6.87 -18.00
C ILE A 67 8.23 6.52 -19.50
N ARG A 68 8.98 5.50 -19.92
CA ARG A 68 9.18 5.16 -21.33
C ARG A 68 8.16 4.12 -21.80
N THR A 69 7.22 4.56 -22.62
CA THR A 69 6.15 3.75 -23.25
C THR A 69 6.61 2.77 -24.33
N ARG A 70 7.92 2.74 -24.64
CA ARG A 70 8.45 2.00 -25.80
C ARG A 70 8.29 0.48 -25.69
N ASP A 71 8.16 -0.01 -24.45
CA ASP A 71 7.97 -1.43 -24.11
C ASP A 71 6.53 -1.75 -23.67
N GLN A 72 5.55 -0.87 -23.94
CA GLN A 72 4.17 -1.27 -23.76
C GLN A 72 3.90 -2.50 -24.65
N PRO A 73 3.34 -3.60 -24.11
CA PRO A 73 2.92 -4.71 -24.93
C PRO A 73 2.00 -4.14 -26.01
N LYS A 74 2.34 -4.40 -27.28
CA LYS A 74 1.56 -3.91 -28.42
C LYS A 74 0.12 -4.34 -28.19
N THR A 75 -0.74 -3.38 -27.87
CA THR A 75 -2.17 -3.64 -27.73
C THR A 75 -2.63 -4.31 -29.03
N PRO A 76 -3.30 -5.47 -28.98
CA PRO A 76 -3.76 -6.13 -30.19
C PRO A 76 -4.69 -5.19 -30.95
N TRP A 77 -4.64 -5.26 -32.29
CA TRP A 77 -5.41 -4.37 -33.16
C TRP A 77 -6.90 -4.36 -32.80
N ASP A 78 -7.45 -5.51 -32.43
CA ASP A 78 -8.85 -5.66 -32.03
C ASP A 78 -9.24 -4.79 -30.83
N SER A 79 -8.33 -4.61 -29.86
CA SER A 79 -8.57 -3.77 -28.68
C SER A 79 -8.34 -2.27 -28.96
N LEU A 80 -7.46 -1.93 -29.90
CA LEU A 80 -7.29 -0.54 -30.37
C LEU A 80 -8.45 -0.07 -31.25
N HIS A 81 -9.03 -0.99 -32.03
CA HIS A 81 -10.12 -0.68 -32.95
C HIS A 81 -11.49 -0.68 -32.25
N GLU A 82 -11.58 -1.23 -31.05
CA GLU A 82 -12.78 -1.19 -30.23
C GLU A 82 -13.05 0.24 -29.72
N ARG A 83 -13.70 1.03 -30.56
CA ARG A 83 -14.18 2.36 -30.20
C ARG A 83 -15.43 2.23 -29.34
N ILE A 84 -15.24 2.14 -28.02
CA ILE A 84 -16.33 1.97 -27.04
C ILE A 84 -17.46 3.00 -27.23
N ASN A 85 -17.10 4.26 -27.52
CA ASN A 85 -18.08 5.34 -27.73
C ASN A 85 -18.88 5.26 -29.05
N PHE A 86 -18.47 4.38 -29.97
CA PHE A 86 -19.10 4.20 -31.28
C PHE A 86 -19.64 2.78 -31.46
N ARG A 87 -19.90 2.07 -30.36
CA ARG A 87 -20.41 0.69 -30.45
C ARG A 87 -21.84 0.71 -30.99
N VAL A 88 -21.99 0.23 -32.21
CA VAL A 88 -23.30 -0.03 -32.81
C VAL A 88 -23.75 -1.43 -32.40
N TYR A 89 -24.88 -1.53 -31.72
CA TYR A 89 -25.41 -2.82 -31.24
C TYR A 89 -26.15 -3.64 -32.32
N SER A 90 -26.29 -3.13 -33.55
CA SER A 90 -26.85 -3.86 -34.69
C SER A 90 -25.82 -4.75 -35.39
N HIS A 91 -25.44 -5.86 -34.75
CA HIS A 91 -24.51 -6.85 -35.30
C HIS A 91 -25.07 -8.27 -35.23
N ARG A 92 -24.48 -9.19 -36.00
CA ARG A 92 -24.97 -10.57 -36.20
C ARG A 92 -25.15 -11.37 -34.90
N SER A 93 -24.42 -11.03 -33.84
CA SER A 93 -24.51 -11.70 -32.53
C SER A 93 -25.88 -11.52 -31.87
N ARG A 94 -26.65 -10.48 -32.27
CA ARG A 94 -28.02 -10.24 -31.80
C ARG A 94 -28.93 -11.44 -32.04
N TYR A 95 -28.69 -12.20 -33.11
CA TYR A 95 -29.47 -13.38 -33.47
C TYR A 95 -28.94 -14.68 -32.85
N LEU A 96 -27.76 -14.63 -32.21
CA LEU A 96 -27.15 -15.75 -31.50
C LEU A 96 -27.51 -15.76 -30.01
N GLN A 97 -28.28 -14.77 -29.53
CA GLN A 97 -28.76 -14.77 -28.15
C GLN A 97 -29.68 -15.97 -27.91
N PRO A 98 -29.48 -16.74 -26.82
CA PRO A 98 -30.40 -17.81 -26.46
C PRO A 98 -31.81 -17.22 -26.30
N ARG A 99 -32.79 -17.79 -27.00
CA ARG A 99 -34.21 -17.37 -27.07
C ARG A 99 -34.98 -17.50 -25.72
N GLY A 100 -34.32 -17.40 -24.58
CA GLY A 100 -34.85 -17.77 -23.25
C GLY A 100 -34.95 -16.64 -22.21
N THR A 101 -34.45 -15.43 -22.48
CA THR A 101 -34.59 -14.30 -21.55
C THR A 101 -35.08 -13.08 -22.32
N GLY A 102 -36.31 -12.66 -22.04
CA GLY A 102 -37.08 -11.65 -22.77
C GLY A 102 -36.35 -10.32 -23.01
N ALA A 103 -36.67 -9.72 -24.16
CA ALA A 103 -36.14 -8.46 -24.70
C ALA A 103 -36.54 -7.23 -23.85
N PRO A 104 -36.00 -6.03 -24.18
CA PRO A 104 -36.70 -5.26 -25.21
C PRO A 104 -35.81 -4.64 -26.28
N SER A 105 -36.35 -4.70 -27.50
CA SER A 105 -36.13 -3.74 -28.58
C SER A 105 -36.46 -2.33 -28.13
N LEU A 106 -35.51 -1.40 -28.25
CA LEU A 106 -35.82 0.02 -28.37
C LEU A 106 -35.05 0.58 -29.57
N ILE A 107 -35.86 1.03 -30.53
CA ILE A 107 -35.56 2.14 -31.44
C ILE A 107 -35.27 3.37 -30.60
#